data_AF-A0A840ARF0-F1
#
_entry.id   AF-A0A840ARF0-F1
#
_cell.length_a   1.000
_cell.length_b   1.000
_cell.length_c   1.000
_cell.angle_alpha   90.00
_cell.angle_beta   90.00
_cell.angle_gamma   90.00
#
_symmetry.space_group_name_H-M   'P 1'
#
loop_
_entity.id
_entity.type
_entity.pdbx_description
1 polymer ?
#
loop_
_entity_poly.entity_id
_entity_poly.type
_entity_poly.pdbx_seq_one_letter_code
_entity_poly.pdbx_strand_id
1 'polypeptide(L)' 'MAETTVTIHLNQQQKDLLDRTVAAGVAPDRIALIRLALRRYGELHAEKG' A
#
# COMPACT_ATOMS: atom_id res chain seq x y z
N MET A 1 18.21 -12.65 2.85
CA MET A 1 17.05 -12.39 1.96
C MET A 1 17.21 -10.98 1.44
N ALA A 2 17.10 -10.77 0.13
CA ALA A 2 17.35 -9.45 -0.46
C ALA A 2 16.29 -8.46 0.03
N GLU A 3 16.73 -7.39 0.69
CA GLU A 3 15.84 -6.32 1.12
C GLU A 3 15.58 -5.41 -0.08
N THR A 4 14.36 -5.46 -0.62
CA THR A 4 13.97 -4.62 -1.75
C THR A 4 13.35 -3.33 -1.22
N THR A 5 14.12 -2.25 -1.26
CA THR A 5 13.62 -0.91 -0.93
C THR A 5 12.98 -0.28 -2.18
N VAL A 6 11.72 0.14 -2.06
CA VAL A 6 10.99 0.83 -3.13
C VAL A 6 10.55 2.20 -2.62
N THR A 7 10.86 3.25 -3.37
CA THR A 7 10.40 4.61 -3.08
C THR A 7 9.16 4.92 -3.91
N ILE A 8 8.07 5.32 -3.25
CA ILE A 8 6.82 5.69 -3.90
C ILE A 8 6.60 7.19 -3.71
N HIS A 9 6.50 7.93 -4.81
CA HIS A 9 6.12 9.34 -4.76
C HIS A 9 4.61 9.48 -4.80
N LEU A 10 4.06 10.03 -3.71
CA LEU A 10 2.65 10.35 -3.57
C LEU A 10 2.46 11.86 -3.54
N ASN A 11 1.40 12.34 -4.16
CA ASN A 11 0.99 13.73 -4.02
C ASN A 11 0.38 13.98 -2.63
N GLN A 12 0.11 15.25 -2.30
CA GLN A 12 -0.40 15.60 -0.96
C GLN A 12 -1.77 14.98 -0.66
N GLN A 13 -2.67 14.95 -1.64
CA GLN A 13 -4.02 14.37 -1.46
C GLN A 13 -3.95 12.87 -1.20
N GLN A 14 -3.06 12.15 -1.87
CA GLN A 14 -2.83 10.71 -1.68
C GLN A 14 -2.24 10.41 -0.31
N LYS A 15 -1.32 11.25 0.20
CA LYS A 15 -0.79 11.11 1.57
C LYS A 15 -1.90 11.27 2.60
N ASP A 16 -2.72 12.31 2.45
CA ASP A 16 -3.88 12.57 3.32
C ASP A 16 -4.87 11.40 3.33
N LEU A 17 -5.15 10.84 2.16
CA LEU A 17 -6.01 9.66 2.03
C LEU A 17 -5.42 8.46 2.77
N LEU A 18 -4.11 8.23 2.64
CA LEU A 18 -3.40 7.15 3.31
C LEU A 18 -3.52 7.28 4.83
N ASP A 19 -3.28 8.48 5.35
CA ASP A 19 -3.38 8.79 6.78
C ASP A 19 -4.79 8.57 7.32
N ARG A 20 -5.81 9.04 6.62
CA ARG A 20 -7.21 8.82 7.02
C ARG A 20 -7.58 7.35 7.03
N THR A 21 -7.07 6.58 6.07
CA THR A 21 -7.33 5.13 5.97
C THR A 21 -6.67 4.36 7.11
N VAL A 22 -5.45 4.74 7.51
CA VAL A 22 -4.78 4.19 8.70
C VAL A 22 -5.53 4.59 9.97
N ALA A 23 -5.94 5.85 10.10
CA ALA A 23 -6.71 6.34 11.25
C ALA A 23 -8.08 5.64 11.39
N ALA A 24 -8.67 5.20 10.28
CA ALA A 24 -9.88 4.38 10.26
C ALA A 24 -9.66 2.92 10.69
N GLY A 25 -8.42 2.52 10.98
CA GLY A 25 -8.08 1.18 11.50
C GLY A 25 -7.95 0.09 10.45
N VAL A 26 -7.87 0.44 9.16
CA VAL A 26 -7.74 -0.55 8.07
C VAL A 26 -6.39 -1.27 8.09
N ALA A 27 -5.35 -0.60 8.58
CA ALA A 27 -3.99 -1.13 8.71
C ALA A 27 -3.26 -0.47 9.89
N PRO A 28 -2.25 -1.12 10.48
CA PRO A 28 -1.52 -0.59 11.64
C PRO A 28 -0.65 0.63 11.30
N ASP A 29 -0.19 0.75 10.05
CA ASP A 29 0.63 1.86 9.58
C ASP A 29 0.58 1.98 8.04
N ARG A 30 1.17 3.05 7.51
CA ARG A 30 1.19 3.36 6.06
C ARG A 30 1.89 2.27 5.24
N ILE A 31 2.98 1.69 5.73
CA ILE A 31 3.75 0.66 5.02
C ILE A 31 2.92 -0.62 4.96
N ALA A 32 2.30 -1.01 6.08
CA ALA A 32 1.39 -2.16 6.12
C ALA A 32 0.22 -1.99 5.14
N LEU A 33 -0.37 -0.79 5.05
CA LEU A 33 -1.44 -0.49 4.11
C LEU A 33 -0.99 -0.63 2.65
N ILE A 34 0.17 -0.07 2.30
CA ILE A 34 0.72 -0.18 0.93
C ILE A 34 1.06 -1.63 0.58
N ARG A 35 1.65 -2.40 1.50
CA ARG A 35 1.93 -3.82 1.29
C ARG A 35 0.66 -4.63 1.05
N LEU A 36 -0.40 -4.35 1.82
CA LEU A 36 -1.70 -4.98 1.62
C LEU A 36 -2.28 -4.66 0.24
N ALA A 37 -2.20 -3.39 -0.18
CA ALA A 37 -2.67 -2.95 -1.49
C ALA A 37 -1.89 -3.62 -2.65
N LEU A 38 -0.56 -3.69 -2.55
CA LEU A 38 0.28 -4.35 -3.56
C LEU A 38 0.00 -5.86 -3.65
N ARG A 39 -0.19 -6.52 -2.51
CA ARG A 39 -0.58 -7.95 -2.47
C ARG A 39 -1.93 -8.16 -3.15
N ARG A 40 -2.95 -7.38 -2.78
CA ARG A 40 -4.29 -7.42 -3.40
C ARG A 40 -4.23 -7.18 -4.90
N TYR A 41 -3.40 -6.21 -5.32
CA TYR A 41 -3.19 -5.92 -6.73
C TYR A 41 -2.59 -7.12 -7.47
N GLY A 42 -1.57 -7.75 -6.89
CA GLY A 42 -0.97 -8.97 -7.41
C GLY A 42 -1.96 -10.12 -7.52
N GLU A 43 -2.77 -10.37 -6.51
CA GLU A 43 -3.84 -11.40 -6.53
C GLU A 43 -4.84 -11.14 -7.67
N LEU A 44 -5.32 -9.89 -7.80
CA LEU A 44 -6.28 -9.49 -8.84
C LEU A 44 -5.74 -9.59 -10.28
N HIS A 45 -4.43 -9.48 -10.47
CA HIS A 45 -3.79 -9.50 -11.79
C HIS A 45 -3.08 -10.82 -12.10
N ALA A 46 -2.83 -11.65 -11.10
CA ALA A 46 -2.30 -13.02 -11.28
C ALA A 46 -3.36 -13.96 -11.90
N GLU A 47 -4.65 -13.71 -11.68
CA GLU A 47 -5.75 -14.47 -12.32
C GLU A 47 -5.92 -14.17 -13.82
N LYS A 48 -5.14 -13.24 -14.39
CA LYS A 48 -5.18 -12.88 -15.82
C LYS A 48 -3.92 -13.29 -16.61
N GLY A 49 -3.01 -14.04 -15.99
CA GLY A 49 -1.77 -14.55 -16.60
C GLY A 49 -1.87 -15.98 -17.06
#